data_AF-A0AAX0RXE5-F1
#
_entry.id   AF-A0AAX0RXE5-F1
#
_cell.length_a   1.000
_cell.length_b   1.000
_cell.length_c   1.000
_cell.angle_alpha   90.00
_cell.angle_beta   90.00
_cell.angle_gamma   90.00
#
_symmetry.space_group_name_H-M   'P 1'
#
loop_
_entity.id
_entity.type
_entity.pdbx_description
1 polymer ?
#
loop_
_entity_poly.entity_id
_entity_poly.type
_entity_poly.pdbx_seq_one_letter_code
_entity_poly.pdbx_strand_id
1 'polypeptide(L)'
;MKAAEILKVPTSLEKIPANQIFDTLKVSATAWSATSFKSLDELISDIVSEGKQPVLTGIQADIKGDEETSLSKQNVEMIDPPALLRFNGLAVFNDDKLVGWLNEKQSKTYTVITNKEQSTVVNISCPKGGKAAYEVKKSSTKIKGKLKNGKPEIDLNIRVEGNLGEVECHIDLTKPETIEKLEKIYEKEAKKFFMNSIKQV
;
A
#
# COMPACT_ATOMS: atom_id res chain seq x y z
N MET A 1 -18.13 -8.28 -9.08
CA MET A 1 -17.63 -9.48 -9.77
C MET A 1 -17.20 -10.54 -8.78
N LYS A 2 -17.32 -11.80 -9.17
CA LYS A 2 -16.79 -12.98 -8.47
C LYS A 2 -15.30 -13.16 -8.81
N ALA A 3 -14.56 -13.85 -7.94
CA ALA A 3 -13.14 -14.15 -8.18
C ALA A 3 -12.89 -14.88 -9.51
N ALA A 4 -13.79 -15.80 -9.91
CA ALA A 4 -13.69 -16.51 -11.18
C ALA A 4 -13.84 -15.59 -12.41
N GLU A 5 -14.54 -14.45 -12.29
CA GLU A 5 -14.70 -13.48 -13.38
C GLU A 5 -13.46 -12.58 -13.51
N ILE A 6 -12.80 -12.26 -12.39
CA ILE A 6 -11.52 -11.52 -12.40
C ILE A 6 -10.48 -12.26 -13.26
N LEU A 7 -10.43 -13.59 -13.17
CA LEU A 7 -9.51 -14.42 -13.96
C LEU A 7 -9.88 -14.50 -15.45
N LYS A 8 -11.05 -14.02 -15.86
CA LYS A 8 -11.48 -13.96 -17.26
C LYS A 8 -11.12 -12.65 -17.93
N VAL A 9 -10.77 -11.61 -17.18
CA VAL A 9 -10.36 -10.32 -17.75
C VAL A 9 -9.06 -10.51 -18.54
N PRO A 10 -9.07 -10.35 -19.87
CA PRO A 10 -7.88 -10.58 -20.67
C PRO A 10 -6.85 -9.49 -20.41
N THR A 11 -5.59 -9.89 -20.44
CA THR A 11 -4.46 -9.02 -20.14
C THR A 11 -3.53 -8.92 -21.35
N SER A 12 -2.91 -7.75 -21.56
CA SER A 12 -2.16 -7.44 -22.77
C SER A 12 -0.72 -7.98 -22.77
N LEU A 13 -0.06 -8.01 -21.61
CA LEU A 13 1.34 -8.39 -21.49
C LEU A 13 1.53 -9.90 -21.23
N GLU A 14 0.64 -10.48 -20.44
CA GLU A 14 0.68 -11.88 -20.06
C GLU A 14 -0.62 -12.56 -20.51
N LYS A 15 -0.51 -13.78 -21.07
CA LYS A 15 -1.66 -14.52 -21.63
C LYS A 15 -2.49 -15.19 -20.54
N ILE A 16 -1.88 -15.49 -19.39
CA ILE A 16 -2.54 -16.12 -18.25
C ILE A 16 -2.78 -15.05 -17.17
N PRO A 17 -4.02 -14.55 -16.99
CA PRO A 17 -4.29 -13.47 -16.03
C PRO A 17 -3.81 -13.76 -14.61
N ALA A 18 -3.84 -15.01 -14.17
CA ALA A 18 -3.31 -15.42 -12.88
C ALA A 18 -1.80 -15.11 -12.71
N ASN A 19 -0.98 -15.34 -13.74
CA ASN A 19 0.44 -15.01 -13.73
C ASN A 19 0.63 -13.49 -13.68
N GLN A 20 -0.14 -12.73 -14.48
CA GLN A 20 -0.08 -11.28 -14.44
C GLN A 20 -0.38 -10.74 -13.04
N ILE A 21 -1.45 -11.23 -12.41
CA ILE A 21 -1.86 -10.81 -11.07
C ILE A 21 -0.75 -11.12 -10.07
N PHE A 22 -0.19 -12.32 -10.13
CA PHE A 22 0.89 -12.75 -9.24
C PHE A 22 2.14 -11.87 -9.38
N ASP A 23 2.67 -11.72 -10.61
CA ASP A 23 3.89 -10.96 -10.86
C ASP A 23 3.69 -9.47 -10.58
N THR A 24 2.54 -8.92 -10.97
CA THR A 24 2.22 -7.51 -10.70
C THR A 24 2.06 -7.26 -9.21
N LEU A 25 1.46 -8.17 -8.44
CA LEU A 25 1.36 -8.03 -6.98
C LEU A 25 2.74 -8.07 -6.32
N LYS A 26 3.60 -8.99 -6.76
CA LYS A 26 4.97 -9.10 -6.25
C LYS A 26 5.75 -7.81 -6.49
N VAL A 27 5.66 -7.22 -7.67
CA VAL A 27 6.29 -5.93 -7.98
C VAL A 27 5.62 -4.80 -7.19
N SER A 28 4.29 -4.74 -7.16
CA SER A 28 3.54 -3.68 -6.47
C SER A 28 3.87 -3.63 -4.99
N ALA A 29 3.96 -4.77 -4.30
CA ALA A 29 4.33 -4.83 -2.89
C ALA A 29 5.75 -4.30 -2.59
N THR A 30 6.63 -4.28 -3.60
CA THR A 30 7.98 -3.71 -3.46
C THR A 30 8.05 -2.20 -3.71
N ALA A 31 7.06 -1.62 -4.40
CA ALA A 31 7.09 -0.23 -4.87
C ALA A 31 5.94 0.65 -4.31
N TRP A 32 4.88 0.04 -3.78
CA TRP A 32 3.69 0.73 -3.30
C TRP A 32 3.18 0.16 -1.99
N SER A 33 3.29 0.96 -0.93
CA SER A 33 2.95 0.56 0.44
C SER A 33 1.47 0.27 0.68
N ALA A 34 0.58 0.54 -0.27
CA ALA A 34 -0.83 0.15 -0.15
C ALA A 34 -1.08 -1.34 -0.46
N THR A 35 -0.08 -2.05 -0.96
CA THR A 35 -0.17 -3.48 -1.28
C THR A 35 0.80 -4.29 -0.40
N SER A 36 0.43 -5.54 -0.15
CA SER A 36 1.24 -6.52 0.54
C SER A 36 1.15 -7.84 -0.21
N PHE A 37 2.30 -8.38 -0.60
CA PHE A 37 2.39 -9.76 -1.05
C PHE A 37 2.37 -10.69 0.16
N LYS A 38 1.78 -11.88 -0.02
CA LYS A 38 1.81 -12.97 0.95
C LYS A 38 1.71 -14.30 0.20
N SER A 39 2.54 -15.26 0.55
CA SER A 39 2.45 -16.61 0.00
C SER A 39 1.34 -17.43 0.67
N LEU A 40 0.99 -18.59 0.09
CA LEU A 40 -0.03 -19.47 0.66
C LEU A 40 0.39 -20.04 2.02
N ASP A 41 1.65 -20.42 2.17
CA ASP A 41 2.21 -20.95 3.43
C ASP A 41 2.22 -19.88 4.53
N GLU A 42 2.57 -18.63 4.21
CA GLU A 42 2.46 -17.50 5.14
C GLU A 42 1.01 -17.23 5.54
N LEU A 43 0.06 -17.33 4.59
CA LEU A 43 -1.35 -17.18 4.87
C LEU A 43 -1.87 -18.26 5.83
N ILE A 44 -1.54 -19.53 5.56
CA ILE A 44 -1.91 -20.65 6.42
C ILE A 44 -1.31 -20.46 7.81
N SER A 45 -0.03 -20.08 7.88
CA SER A 45 0.66 -19.78 9.15
C SER A 45 -0.05 -18.67 9.93
N ASP A 46 -0.49 -17.60 9.25
CA ASP A 46 -1.24 -16.52 9.88
C ASP A 46 -2.61 -16.99 10.41
N ILE A 47 -3.32 -17.85 9.66
CA ILE A 47 -4.65 -18.35 10.06
C ILE A 47 -4.57 -19.24 11.30
N VAL A 48 -3.55 -20.09 11.42
CA VAL A 48 -3.41 -21.03 12.55
C VAL A 48 -2.69 -20.43 13.75
N SER A 49 -2.15 -19.21 13.63
CA SER A 49 -1.42 -18.54 14.71
C SER A 49 -2.37 -17.78 15.63
N GLU A 50 -2.38 -18.13 16.91
CA GLU A 50 -3.18 -17.41 17.89
C GLU A 50 -2.79 -15.93 17.98
N GLY A 51 -3.79 -15.05 18.02
CA GLY A 51 -3.60 -13.61 18.17
C GLY A 51 -3.12 -12.89 16.90
N LYS A 52 -3.11 -13.54 15.74
CA LYS A 52 -2.75 -12.94 14.46
C LYS A 52 -3.90 -13.02 13.45
N GLN A 53 -4.29 -11.88 12.90
CA GLN A 53 -5.31 -11.80 11.86
C GLN A 53 -4.65 -11.75 10.47
N PRO A 54 -5.03 -12.64 9.53
CA PRO A 54 -4.52 -12.56 8.17
C PRO A 54 -4.99 -11.29 7.46
N VAL A 55 -4.07 -10.73 6.68
CA VAL A 55 -4.33 -9.60 5.79
C VAL A 55 -3.81 -9.91 4.40
N LEU A 56 -4.63 -9.67 3.37
CA LEU A 56 -4.33 -9.94 1.95
C LEU A 56 -4.66 -8.74 1.07
N THR A 57 -3.94 -8.58 -0.03
CA THR A 57 -4.25 -7.52 -1.01
C THR A 57 -5.49 -7.86 -1.82
N GLY A 58 -6.42 -6.90 -1.92
CA GLY A 58 -7.60 -7.02 -2.77
C GLY A 58 -7.29 -6.80 -4.23
N ILE A 59 -8.04 -7.48 -5.11
CA ILE A 59 -8.05 -7.22 -6.55
C ILE A 59 -9.47 -6.95 -7.03
N GLN A 60 -9.62 -6.00 -7.94
CA GLN A 60 -10.86 -5.68 -8.62
C GLN A 60 -10.60 -5.47 -10.12
N ALA A 61 -11.67 -5.50 -10.91
CA ALA A 61 -11.65 -5.03 -12.28
C ALA A 61 -12.42 -3.71 -12.36
N ASP A 62 -11.76 -2.67 -12.88
CA ASP A 62 -12.40 -1.42 -13.25
C ASP A 62 -13.01 -1.63 -14.64
N ILE A 63 -14.32 -1.81 -14.70
CA ILE A 63 -15.08 -2.01 -15.93
C ILE A 63 -15.72 -0.69 -16.37
N LYS A 64 -15.50 -0.33 -17.64
CA LYS A 64 -16.14 0.74 -18.39
C LYS A 64 -16.95 0.09 -19.51
N GLY A 65 -18.21 0.47 -19.67
CA GLY A 65 -19.08 -0.13 -20.69
C GLY A 65 -19.65 -1.47 -20.25
N ASP A 66 -19.92 -2.37 -21.20
CA ASP A 66 -20.53 -3.66 -20.93
C ASP A 66 -19.52 -4.75 -20.55
N GLU A 67 -20.01 -5.74 -19.82
CA GLU A 67 -19.21 -6.85 -19.29
C GLU A 67 -18.81 -7.86 -20.38
N GLU A 68 -19.59 -7.98 -21.46
CA GLU A 68 -19.32 -8.94 -22.54
C GLU A 68 -18.04 -8.56 -23.30
N THR A 69 -17.95 -7.31 -23.76
CA THR A 69 -16.73 -6.80 -24.40
C THR A 69 -15.54 -6.84 -23.43
N SER A 70 -15.76 -6.44 -22.17
CA SER A 70 -14.75 -6.41 -21.10
C SER A 70 -14.09 -7.76 -20.81
N LEU A 71 -14.84 -8.85 -20.89
CA LEU A 71 -14.33 -10.20 -20.64
C LEU A 71 -13.94 -10.95 -21.92
N SER A 72 -14.04 -10.30 -23.08
CA SER A 72 -13.70 -10.87 -24.38
C SER A 72 -12.31 -10.42 -24.86
N LYS A 73 -11.81 -11.08 -25.93
CA LYS A 73 -10.54 -10.70 -26.58
C LYS A 73 -10.51 -9.25 -27.06
N GLN A 74 -11.66 -8.64 -27.35
CA GLN A 74 -11.76 -7.25 -27.75
C GLN A 74 -11.21 -6.30 -26.67
N ASN A 75 -11.20 -6.70 -25.39
CA ASN A 75 -10.64 -5.91 -24.29
C ASN A 75 -9.19 -5.47 -24.57
N VAL A 76 -8.36 -6.38 -25.09
CA VAL A 76 -6.92 -6.13 -25.33
C VAL A 76 -6.60 -5.65 -26.75
N GLU A 77 -7.60 -5.55 -27.62
CA GLU A 77 -7.48 -5.00 -28.97
C GLU A 77 -7.70 -3.47 -28.99
N MET A 78 -8.30 -2.92 -27.93
CA MET A 78 -8.58 -1.49 -27.78
C MET A 78 -7.42 -0.74 -27.11
N ILE A 79 -7.21 0.52 -27.51
CA ILE A 79 -6.18 1.40 -26.93
C ILE A 79 -6.53 1.80 -25.49
N ASP A 80 -7.81 2.07 -25.20
CA ASP A 80 -8.34 2.24 -23.84
C ASP A 80 -9.26 1.03 -23.54
N PRO A 81 -8.72 -0.04 -22.92
CA PRO A 81 -9.48 -1.23 -22.61
C PRO A 81 -10.70 -0.94 -21.73
N PRO A 82 -11.86 -1.53 -22.03
CA PRO A 82 -13.04 -1.40 -21.18
C PRO A 82 -12.84 -2.03 -19.79
N ALA A 83 -11.97 -3.03 -19.63
CA ALA A 83 -11.65 -3.62 -18.32
C ALA A 83 -10.16 -3.62 -17.99
N LEU A 84 -9.84 -3.13 -16.79
CA LEU A 84 -8.49 -3.15 -16.24
C LEU A 84 -8.48 -3.73 -14.83
N LEU A 85 -7.56 -4.67 -14.59
CA LEU A 85 -7.33 -5.22 -13.25
C LEU A 85 -6.54 -4.23 -12.40
N ARG A 86 -6.97 -4.03 -11.15
CA ARG A 86 -6.30 -3.16 -10.17
C ARG A 86 -6.30 -3.76 -8.78
N PHE A 87 -5.23 -3.49 -8.03
CA PHE A 87 -5.21 -3.76 -6.59
C PHE A 87 -5.94 -2.66 -5.85
N ASN A 88 -6.76 -3.05 -4.87
CA ASN A 88 -7.51 -2.11 -4.06
C ASN A 88 -7.60 -2.61 -2.61
N GLY A 89 -7.00 -1.82 -1.71
CA GLY A 89 -7.09 -2.05 -0.28
C GLY A 89 -6.49 -3.37 0.20
N LEU A 90 -6.63 -3.62 1.50
CA LEU A 90 -6.27 -4.88 2.11
C LEU A 90 -7.49 -5.52 2.78
N ALA A 91 -7.79 -6.76 2.43
CA ALA A 91 -8.78 -7.59 3.12
C ALA A 91 -8.27 -8.00 4.49
N VAL A 92 -9.08 -7.83 5.53
CA VAL A 92 -8.80 -8.25 6.90
C VAL A 92 -9.64 -9.47 7.23
N PHE A 93 -9.00 -10.51 7.74
CA PHE A 93 -9.64 -11.76 8.12
C PHE A 93 -9.61 -11.95 9.63
N ASN A 94 -10.67 -12.52 10.18
CA ASN A 94 -10.66 -13.12 11.51
C ASN A 94 -10.76 -14.63 11.31
N ASP A 95 -9.69 -15.35 11.68
CA ASP A 95 -9.46 -16.74 11.27
C ASP A 95 -9.54 -16.87 9.74
N ASP A 96 -10.47 -17.67 9.22
CA ASP A 96 -10.71 -17.90 7.80
C ASP A 96 -11.80 -16.99 7.19
N LYS A 97 -12.35 -16.03 7.96
CA LYS A 97 -13.48 -15.20 7.53
C LYS A 97 -13.08 -13.75 7.28
N LEU A 98 -13.43 -13.22 6.12
CA LEU A 98 -13.30 -11.80 5.81
C LEU A 98 -14.21 -10.97 6.74
N VAL A 99 -13.63 -10.01 7.46
CA VAL A 99 -14.34 -9.13 8.40
C VAL A 99 -14.36 -7.66 7.97
N GLY A 100 -13.51 -7.27 7.02
CA GLY A 100 -13.49 -5.89 6.52
C GLY A 100 -12.36 -5.61 5.55
N TRP A 101 -12.28 -4.34 5.14
CA TRP A 101 -11.29 -3.84 4.19
C TRP A 101 -10.61 -2.59 4.74
N LEU A 102 -9.28 -2.56 4.65
CA LEU A 102 -8.49 -1.35 4.82
C LEU A 102 -8.47 -0.60 3.49
N ASN A 103 -8.83 0.69 3.53
CA ASN A 103 -8.63 1.58 2.38
C ASN A 103 -7.15 1.87 2.16
N GLU A 104 -6.80 2.53 1.05
CA GLU A 104 -5.39 2.81 0.69
C GLU A 104 -4.58 3.44 1.84
N LYS A 105 -5.14 4.42 2.55
CA LYS A 105 -4.46 5.09 3.66
C LYS A 105 -4.19 4.15 4.84
N GLN A 106 -5.18 3.31 5.16
CA GLN A 106 -5.08 2.29 6.20
C GLN A 106 -4.10 1.19 5.81
N SER A 107 -4.10 0.77 4.54
CA SER A 107 -3.15 -0.21 4.00
C SER A 107 -1.71 0.27 4.10
N LYS A 108 -1.44 1.52 3.70
CA LYS A 108 -0.11 2.15 3.85
C LYS A 108 0.33 2.21 5.31
N THR A 109 -0.57 2.57 6.21
CA THR A 109 -0.26 2.61 7.65
C THR A 109 0.03 1.20 8.19
N TYR A 110 -0.77 0.20 7.79
CA TYR A 110 -0.57 -1.19 8.18
C TYR A 110 0.79 -1.73 7.73
N THR A 111 1.18 -1.52 6.47
CA THR A 111 2.46 -2.04 5.95
C THR A 111 3.66 -1.37 6.61
N VAL A 112 3.60 -0.07 6.91
CA VAL A 112 4.66 0.62 7.66
C VAL A 112 4.79 0.05 9.08
N ILE A 113 3.69 -0.05 9.82
CA ILE A 113 3.71 -0.48 11.23
C ILE A 113 4.15 -1.94 11.35
N THR A 114 3.75 -2.79 10.40
CA THR A 114 4.07 -4.23 10.38
C THR A 114 5.38 -4.57 9.68
N ASN A 115 6.21 -3.57 9.32
CA ASN A 115 7.49 -3.75 8.61
C ASN A 115 7.37 -4.48 7.26
N LYS A 116 6.26 -4.29 6.56
CA LYS A 116 6.02 -4.84 5.23
C LYS A 116 6.29 -3.87 4.09
N GLU A 117 6.33 -2.56 4.38
CA GLU A 117 6.75 -1.56 3.41
C GLU A 117 8.20 -1.79 2.98
N GLN A 118 8.42 -1.92 1.67
CA GLN A 118 9.77 -1.96 1.07
C GLN A 118 10.14 -0.59 0.49
N SER A 119 9.25 0.00 -0.30
CA SER A 119 9.41 1.32 -0.90
C SER A 119 8.04 1.94 -1.21
N THR A 120 7.99 3.28 -1.24
CA THR A 120 6.84 4.03 -1.76
C THR A 120 7.24 5.47 -2.06
N VAL A 121 6.50 6.15 -2.93
CA VAL A 121 6.63 7.59 -3.14
C VAL A 121 5.57 8.33 -2.34
N VAL A 122 6.00 9.32 -1.57
CA VAL A 122 5.15 10.17 -0.75
C VAL A 122 5.36 11.62 -1.15
N ASN A 123 4.27 12.35 -1.38
CA ASN A 123 4.34 13.78 -1.60
C ASN A 123 4.25 14.51 -0.26
N ILE A 124 5.19 15.42 -0.02
CA ILE A 124 5.22 16.30 1.16
C ILE A 124 5.10 17.76 0.73
N SER A 125 4.64 18.61 1.64
CA SER A 125 4.61 20.06 1.41
C SER A 125 6.02 20.63 1.32
N CYS A 126 6.27 21.58 0.42
CA CYS A 126 7.53 22.32 0.41
C CYS A 126 7.43 23.67 1.17
N PRO A 127 8.49 24.11 1.90
CA PRO A 127 8.52 25.39 2.62
C PRO A 127 8.14 26.65 1.83
N LYS A 128 8.35 26.70 0.51
CA LYS A 128 8.07 27.88 -0.33
C LYS A 128 6.83 27.72 -1.22
N GLY A 129 5.93 26.79 -0.87
CA GLY A 129 4.78 26.42 -1.71
C GLY A 129 5.16 25.36 -2.74
N GLY A 130 4.16 24.62 -3.22
CA GLY A 130 4.37 23.42 -4.03
C GLY A 130 4.66 22.17 -3.17
N LYS A 131 5.04 21.09 -3.84
CA LYS A 131 5.32 19.78 -3.25
C LYS A 131 6.76 19.33 -3.49
N ALA A 132 7.16 18.35 -2.70
CA ALA A 132 8.34 17.54 -2.97
C ALA A 132 7.97 16.06 -2.91
N ALA A 133 8.51 15.27 -3.83
CA ALA A 133 8.33 13.82 -3.89
C ALA A 133 9.48 13.14 -3.16
N TYR A 134 9.14 12.36 -2.13
CA TYR A 134 10.09 11.58 -1.34
C TYR A 134 9.89 10.09 -1.61
N GLU A 135 10.91 9.45 -2.16
CA GLU A 135 10.95 8.00 -2.37
C GLU A 135 11.53 7.33 -1.11
N VAL A 136 10.68 6.64 -0.35
CA VAL A 136 11.12 5.77 0.74
C VAL A 136 11.96 4.63 0.15
N LYS A 137 13.21 4.51 0.60
CA LYS A 137 14.11 3.40 0.25
C LYS A 137 14.15 2.33 1.34
N LYS A 138 13.91 2.73 2.58
CA LYS A 138 13.91 1.84 3.74
C LYS A 138 13.03 2.39 4.83
N SER A 139 12.26 1.50 5.45
CA SER A 139 11.38 1.82 6.57
C SER A 139 11.52 0.74 7.62
N SER A 140 11.55 1.14 8.89
CA SER A 140 11.55 0.20 10.00
C SER A 140 10.79 0.74 11.20
N THR A 141 9.96 -0.10 11.77
CA THR A 141 9.10 0.19 12.91
C THR A 141 9.47 -0.71 14.08
N LYS A 142 9.74 -0.09 15.23
CA LYS A 142 9.84 -0.77 16.53
C LYS A 142 8.58 -0.49 17.33
N ILE A 143 7.95 -1.55 17.81
CA ILE A 143 6.73 -1.50 18.60
C ILE A 143 7.07 -1.85 20.05
N LYS A 144 6.63 -1.03 21.01
CA LYS A 144 6.72 -1.33 22.44
C LYS A 144 5.35 -1.16 23.08
N GLY A 145 4.81 -2.25 23.63
CA GLY A 145 3.59 -2.22 24.44
C GLY A 145 3.91 -1.97 25.91
N LYS A 146 3.07 -1.19 26.59
CA LYS A 146 3.11 -1.00 28.05
C LYS A 146 1.70 -0.88 28.60
N LEU A 147 1.53 -1.22 29.87
CA LEU A 147 0.30 -0.91 30.61
C LEU A 147 0.53 0.36 31.43
N LYS A 148 -0.31 1.36 31.22
CA LYS A 148 -0.33 2.58 32.02
C LYS A 148 -1.69 2.76 32.66
N ASN A 149 -1.76 2.71 33.99
CA ASN A 149 -3.00 2.81 34.76
C ASN A 149 -4.07 1.80 34.28
N GLY A 150 -3.65 0.55 34.03
CA GLY A 150 -4.53 -0.52 33.55
C GLY A 150 -4.97 -0.41 32.09
N LYS A 151 -4.53 0.62 31.34
CA LYS A 151 -4.81 0.78 29.91
C LYS A 151 -3.60 0.40 29.07
N PRO A 152 -3.77 -0.38 27.98
CA PRO A 152 -2.69 -0.65 27.05
C PRO A 152 -2.30 0.64 26.29
N GLU A 153 -1.01 0.92 26.25
CA GLU A 153 -0.39 1.95 25.41
C GLU A 153 0.64 1.29 24.49
N ILE A 154 0.68 1.72 23.23
CA ILE A 154 1.63 1.24 22.24
C ILE A 154 2.48 2.42 21.78
N ASP A 155 3.79 2.33 21.99
CA ASP A 155 4.77 3.27 21.46
C ASP A 155 5.29 2.73 20.11
N LEU A 156 5.12 3.51 19.05
CA LEU A 156 5.63 3.23 17.71
C LEU A 156 6.83 4.14 17.42
N ASN A 157 7.98 3.54 17.14
CA ASN A 157 9.17 4.25 16.66
C ASN A 157 9.45 3.85 15.22
N ILE A 158 9.17 4.76 14.30
CA ILE A 158 9.29 4.56 12.86
C ILE A 158 10.52 5.33 12.37
N ARG A 159 11.42 4.65 11.67
CA ARG A 159 12.58 5.24 11.00
C ARG A 159 12.43 5.04 9.50
N VAL A 160 12.62 6.11 8.76
CA VAL A 160 12.49 6.13 7.30
C VAL A 160 13.77 6.74 6.73
N GLU A 161 14.31 6.08 5.71
CA GLU A 161 15.39 6.58 4.87
C GLU A 161 14.89 6.60 3.42
N GLY A 162 15.32 7.58 2.65
CA GLY A 162 14.77 7.80 1.32
C GLY A 162 15.47 8.90 0.54
N ASN A 163 15.07 9.00 -0.72
CA ASN A 163 15.59 9.96 -1.68
C ASN A 163 14.56 11.05 -1.93
N LEU A 164 15.05 12.26 -2.20
CA LEU A 164 14.23 13.34 -2.73
C LEU A 164 14.25 13.24 -4.27
N GLY A 165 13.12 12.89 -4.87
CA GLY A 165 13.01 12.64 -6.30
C GLY A 165 12.68 13.90 -7.11
N GLU A 166 11.72 14.70 -6.62
CA GLU A 166 11.26 15.91 -7.30
C GLU A 166 10.97 17.00 -6.27
N VAL A 167 11.22 18.25 -6.64
CA VAL A 167 10.99 19.42 -5.80
C VAL A 167 10.46 20.55 -6.67
N GLU A 168 9.20 20.95 -6.45
CA GLU A 168 8.54 22.01 -7.22
C GLU A 168 8.96 23.43 -6.79
N CYS A 169 9.55 23.54 -5.61
CA CYS A 169 9.86 24.81 -4.98
C CYS A 169 11.34 25.20 -5.12
N HIS A 170 11.61 26.51 -5.12
CA HIS A 170 12.97 27.02 -5.23
C HIS A 170 13.73 26.94 -3.89
N ILE A 171 14.31 25.77 -3.60
CA ILE A 171 15.14 25.49 -2.43
C ILE A 171 16.51 24.93 -2.82
N ASP A 172 17.51 25.21 -1.99
CA ASP A 172 18.88 24.77 -2.20
C ASP A 172 19.13 23.45 -1.44
N LEU A 173 19.10 22.34 -2.17
CA LEU A 173 19.25 20.99 -1.64
C LEU A 173 20.70 20.61 -1.31
N THR A 174 21.67 21.47 -1.66
CA THR A 174 23.08 21.23 -1.32
C THR A 174 23.38 21.53 0.15
N LYS A 175 22.46 22.20 0.84
CA LYS A 175 22.59 22.61 2.23
C LYS A 175 21.95 21.58 3.18
N PRO A 176 22.70 21.05 4.16
CA PRO A 176 22.17 20.12 5.16
C PRO A 176 20.93 20.66 5.89
N GLU A 177 20.89 21.96 6.18
CA GLU A 177 19.78 22.58 6.91
C GLU A 177 18.48 22.61 6.07
N THR A 178 18.59 22.57 4.74
CA THR A 178 17.41 22.42 3.86
C THR A 178 16.86 21.01 3.96
N ILE A 179 17.73 20.00 3.98
CA ILE A 179 17.34 18.59 4.10
C ILE A 179 16.66 18.34 5.45
N GLU A 180 17.25 18.80 6.56
CA GLU A 180 16.65 18.66 7.89
C GLU A 180 15.25 19.29 7.99
N LYS A 181 15.01 20.40 7.27
CA LYS A 181 13.68 21.03 7.23
C LYS A 181 12.67 20.15 6.51
N LEU A 182 13.04 19.54 5.38
CA LEU A 182 12.18 18.62 4.65
C LEU A 182 11.89 17.36 5.47
N GLU A 183 12.89 16.81 6.17
CA GLU A 183 12.72 15.67 7.08
C GLU A 183 11.72 15.97 8.20
N LYS A 184 11.82 17.15 8.84
CA LYS A 184 10.85 17.58 9.86
C LYS A 184 9.43 17.74 9.31
N ILE A 185 9.29 18.20 8.06
CA ILE A 185 7.99 18.28 7.40
C ILE A 185 7.43 16.87 7.15
N TYR A 186 8.25 15.98 6.59
CA TYR A 186 7.89 14.58 6.38
C TYR A 186 7.45 13.93 7.70
N GLU A 187 8.24 14.05 8.77
CA GLU A 187 7.92 13.46 10.07
C GLU A 187 6.57 13.95 10.60
N LYS A 188 6.32 15.26 10.53
CA LYS A 188 5.06 15.86 10.98
C LYS A 188 3.86 15.35 10.17
N GLU A 189 4.00 15.30 8.85
CA GLU A 189 2.93 14.85 7.96
C GLU A 189 2.67 13.34 8.10
N ALA A 190 3.72 12.53 8.15
CA ALA A 190 3.64 11.08 8.37
C ALA A 190 2.99 10.76 9.72
N LYS A 191 3.41 11.42 10.80
CA LYS A 191 2.80 11.25 12.12
C LYS A 191 1.31 11.57 12.10
N LYS A 192 0.91 12.66 11.45
CA LYS A 192 -0.51 13.02 11.30
C LYS A 192 -1.26 11.96 10.46
N PHE A 193 -0.65 11.49 9.37
CA PHE A 193 -1.22 10.47 8.50
C PHE A 193 -1.49 9.16 9.26
N PHE A 194 -0.48 8.63 9.94
CA PHE A 194 -0.59 7.38 10.71
C PHE A 194 -1.58 7.51 11.87
N MET A 195 -1.49 8.56 12.68
CA MET A 195 -2.41 8.76 13.81
C MET A 195 -3.86 8.89 13.36
N ASN A 196 -4.12 9.57 12.25
CA ASN A 196 -5.47 9.67 11.70
C ASN A 196 -5.96 8.33 11.14
N SER A 197 -5.06 7.54 10.55
CA SER A 197 -5.42 6.22 10.02
C SER A 197 -5.76 5.22 11.12
N ILE A 198 -4.95 5.17 12.19
CA ILE A 198 -5.14 4.24 13.30
C ILE A 198 -6.47 4.50 14.03
N LYS A 199 -6.88 5.76 14.17
CA LYS A 199 -8.15 6.15 14.83
C LYS A 199 -9.41 5.79 14.05
N GLN A 200 -9.28 5.41 12.78
CA GLN A 200 -10.40 5.12 11.88
C GLN A 200 -10.69 3.62 11.77
N VAL A 201 -9.92 2.78 12.47
CA VAL A 201 -10.09 1.32 12.52
C VAL A 201 -10.61 0.93 13.89
#